data_AF-A0A847YF43-F1
#
_entry.id   AF-A0A847YF43-F1
#
_cell.length_a   1.000
_cell.length_b   1.000
_cell.length_c   1.000
_cell.angle_alpha   90.00
_cell.angle_beta   90.00
_cell.angle_gamma   90.00
#
_symmetry.space_group_name_H-M   'P 1'
#
loop_
_entity.id
_entity.type
_entity.pdbx_description
1 polymer ?
#
loop_
_entity_poly.entity_id
_entity_poly.type
_entity_poly.pdbx_seq_one_letter_code
_entity_poly.pdbx_strand_id
1 'polypeptide(L)'
;MERLSKLRFENFKALRDCTLELGRFNLLIGPNGSGKSTVFQFLQLAREFGVPWQQTLAAPPYAEIVSVEAPPGATIAVEAEFVDEAKPDVAPLLVRWEGGANSVWRGYPSPMSSGVEQAIRSWRFFAFDPVKIQQANTIGPAPSLGARGENLANVLHWLRDEYPDRFAAIQDELRGWLPEFTAVVFKTVSSGAISIQLRMAGCDKVVPASQLSQGTLISLALLTLAHLPEPPGLVCLEEPDRGLHPRLMRQVR
;
A
#
# COMPACT_ATOMS: atom_id res chain seq x y z
N MET A 1 -11.08 -13.43 7.82
CA MET A 1 -10.12 -13.26 6.70
C MET A 1 -8.76 -13.18 7.34
N GLU A 2 -7.80 -13.94 6.81
CA GLU A 2 -6.45 -13.99 7.39
C GLU A 2 -5.78 -12.62 7.25
N ARG A 3 -5.23 -12.11 8.35
CA ARG A 3 -4.49 -10.84 8.39
C ARG A 3 -3.08 -11.11 8.89
N LEU A 4 -2.09 -10.52 8.23
CA LEU A 4 -0.72 -10.52 8.70
C LEU A 4 -0.62 -9.76 10.04
N SER A 5 -0.27 -10.46 11.12
CA SER A 5 -0.11 -9.90 12.47
C SER A 5 1.35 -9.66 12.84
N LYS A 6 2.28 -10.42 12.26
CA LYS A 6 3.69 -10.36 12.66
C LYS A 6 4.63 -10.74 11.53
N LEU A 7 5.81 -10.15 11.52
CA LEU A 7 6.94 -10.57 10.69
C LEU A 7 8.20 -10.69 11.54
N ARG A 8 8.94 -11.78 11.37
CA ARG A 8 10.27 -11.97 11.95
C ARG A 8 11.28 -12.27 10.85
N PHE A 9 12.36 -11.50 10.80
CA PHE A 9 13.41 -11.58 9.78
C PHE A 9 14.69 -12.13 10.37
N GLU A 10 15.33 -13.05 9.65
CA GLU A 10 16.63 -13.63 9.96
C GLU A 10 17.54 -13.48 8.73
N ASN A 11 18.65 -12.74 8.87
CA ASN A 11 19.67 -12.53 7.84
C ASN A 11 19.15 -11.98 6.49
N PHE A 12 18.05 -11.23 6.47
CA PHE A 12 17.45 -10.68 5.25
C PHE A 12 17.85 -9.21 5.04
N LYS A 13 18.77 -8.95 4.11
CA LYS A 13 19.32 -7.62 3.77
C LYS A 13 19.74 -6.83 5.03
N ALA A 14 19.14 -5.66 5.26
CA ALA A 14 19.44 -4.84 6.43
C ALA A 14 18.88 -5.40 7.75
N LEU A 15 18.04 -6.44 7.71
CA LEU A 15 17.36 -7.02 8.87
C LEU A 15 18.00 -8.36 9.24
N ARG A 16 18.86 -8.34 10.27
CA ARG A 16 19.61 -9.53 10.73
C ARG A 16 18.80 -10.42 11.67
N ASP A 17 18.20 -9.83 12.69
CA ASP A 17 17.22 -10.45 13.57
C ASP A 17 16.27 -9.34 13.99
N CYS A 18 15.10 -9.29 13.37
CA CYS A 18 14.15 -8.20 13.57
C CYS A 18 12.74 -8.76 13.61
N THR A 19 11.96 -8.36 14.61
CA THR A 19 10.55 -8.72 14.73
C THR A 19 9.69 -7.47 14.67
N LEU A 20 8.67 -7.49 13.83
CA LEU A 20 7.69 -6.43 13.63
C LEU A 20 6.30 -6.98 13.96
N GLU A 21 5.66 -6.35 14.95
CA GLU A 21 4.23 -6.55 15.21
C GLU A 21 3.43 -5.61 14.29
N LEU A 22 2.38 -6.13 13.68
CA LEU A 22 1.59 -5.44 12.66
C LEU A 22 0.13 -5.34 13.08
N GLY A 23 -0.39 -4.11 13.11
CA GLY A 23 -1.80 -3.81 13.26
C GLY A 23 -2.56 -3.86 11.93
N ARG A 24 -3.81 -3.39 11.93
CA ARG A 24 -4.59 -3.17 10.70
C ARG A 24 -4.07 -2.01 9.86
N PHE A 25 -3.46 -1.03 10.52
CA PHE A 25 -2.80 0.10 9.89
C PHE A 25 -1.38 0.20 10.43
N ASN A 26 -0.40 0.25 9.52
CA ASN A 26 1.02 0.23 9.86
C ASN A 26 1.73 1.38 9.14
N LEU A 27 2.40 2.23 9.91
CA LEU A 27 3.25 3.30 9.38
C LEU A 27 4.69 3.05 9.82
N LEU A 28 5.57 2.72 8.87
CA LEU A 28 6.98 2.46 9.16
C LEU A 28 7.77 3.77 9.12
N ILE A 29 8.20 4.26 10.28
CA ILE A 29 9.03 5.47 10.43
C ILE A 29 10.39 5.10 11.01
N GLY A 30 11.45 5.75 10.52
CA GLY A 30 12.80 5.57 11.05
C GLY A 30 13.85 6.27 10.19
N PRO A 31 15.10 6.39 10.66
CA PRO A 31 16.19 7.02 9.92
C PRO A 31 16.50 6.29 8.59
N ASN A 32 17.18 6.97 7.67
CA ASN A 32 17.63 6.34 6.42
C ASN A 32 18.53 5.13 6.73
N GLY A 33 18.35 4.04 5.97
CA GLY A 33 19.09 2.80 6.21
C GLY A 33 18.54 1.91 7.34
N SER A 34 17.48 2.30 8.05
CA SER A 34 16.91 1.51 9.16
C SER A 34 16.18 0.21 8.76
N GLY A 35 16.24 -0.20 7.49
CA GLY A 35 15.58 -1.42 7.00
C GLY A 35 14.11 -1.28 6.59
N LYS A 36 13.52 -0.07 6.56
CA LYS A 36 12.14 0.13 6.08
C LYS A 36 11.92 -0.42 4.67
N SER A 37 12.75 0.01 3.71
CA SER A 37 12.69 -0.48 2.33
C SER A 37 12.92 -1.99 2.24
N THR A 38 13.68 -2.58 3.18
CA THR A 38 13.86 -4.04 3.27
C THR A 38 12.54 -4.74 3.60
N VAL A 39 11.75 -4.24 4.55
CA VAL A 39 10.41 -4.79 4.87
C VAL A 39 9.50 -4.73 3.65
N PHE A 40 9.45 -3.59 2.97
CA PHE A 40 8.65 -3.40 1.75
C PHE A 40 9.07 -4.37 0.65
N GLN A 41 10.37 -4.51 0.42
CA GLN A 41 10.91 -5.44 -0.57
C GLN A 41 10.53 -6.89 -0.24
N PHE A 42 10.61 -7.32 1.02
CA PHE A 42 10.14 -8.66 1.39
C PHE A 42 8.66 -8.85 1.08
N LEU A 43 7.81 -7.93 1.52
CA LEU A 43 6.37 -8.02 1.30
C LEU A 43 6.02 -8.06 -0.20
N GLN A 44 6.73 -7.29 -1.03
CA GLN A 44 6.60 -7.34 -2.49
C GLN A 44 7.03 -8.70 -3.04
N LEU A 45 8.20 -9.20 -2.63
CA LEU A 45 8.68 -10.52 -3.03
C LEU A 45 7.71 -11.64 -2.62
N ALA A 46 7.18 -11.59 -1.40
CA ALA A 46 6.21 -12.55 -0.91
C ALA A 46 4.88 -12.49 -1.70
N ARG A 47 4.45 -11.31 -2.15
CA ARG A 47 3.27 -11.18 -3.02
C ARG A 47 3.53 -11.69 -4.44
N GLU A 48 4.67 -11.34 -5.02
CA GLU A 48 5.00 -11.63 -6.42
C GLU A 48 5.43 -13.08 -6.61
N PHE A 49 6.30 -13.57 -5.74
CA PHE A 49 6.93 -14.88 -5.85
C PHE A 49 6.38 -15.87 -4.83
N GLY A 50 5.85 -15.42 -3.69
CA GLY A 50 5.36 -16.35 -2.68
C GLY A 50 4.25 -17.28 -3.20
N VAL A 51 3.45 -16.92 -4.20
CA VAL A 51 2.36 -17.79 -4.67
C VAL A 51 2.46 -18.04 -6.18
N PRO A 52 2.53 -19.30 -6.68
CA PRO A 52 2.38 -20.58 -5.96
C PRO A 52 3.70 -21.20 -5.45
N TRP A 53 3.67 -21.68 -4.20
CA TRP A 53 4.79 -22.25 -3.41
C TRP A 53 5.49 -23.49 -4.00
N GLN A 54 5.01 -24.00 -5.13
CA GLN A 54 5.48 -25.22 -5.78
C GLN A 54 6.55 -24.94 -6.86
N GLN A 55 6.76 -23.67 -7.22
CA GLN A 55 7.76 -23.27 -8.21
C GLN A 55 9.00 -22.70 -7.53
N THR A 56 10.18 -23.05 -8.04
CA THR A 56 11.43 -22.39 -7.64
C THR A 56 11.32 -20.91 -8.00
N LEU A 57 11.33 -20.05 -6.97
CA LEU A 57 11.18 -18.61 -7.15
C LEU A 57 12.35 -18.09 -8.00
N ALA A 58 12.07 -17.25 -8.99
CA ALA A 58 13.06 -16.33 -9.56
C ALA A 58 13.35 -15.21 -8.55
N ALA A 59 13.65 -15.60 -7.30
CA ALA A 59 14.06 -14.67 -6.27
C ALA A 59 15.38 -14.00 -6.70
N PRO A 60 15.63 -12.76 -6.26
CA PRO A 60 16.91 -12.13 -6.50
C PRO A 60 18.06 -13.03 -6.02
N PRO A 61 19.24 -12.95 -6.64
CA PRO A 61 20.40 -13.75 -6.23
C PRO A 61 20.63 -13.68 -4.72
N TYR A 62 20.96 -14.80 -4.08
CA TYR A 62 21.21 -14.89 -2.63
C TYR A 62 22.13 -13.77 -2.11
N ALA A 63 23.17 -13.43 -2.87
CA ALA A 63 24.12 -12.37 -2.53
C ALA A 63 23.49 -10.96 -2.43
N GLU A 64 22.36 -10.71 -3.10
CA GLU A 64 21.65 -9.43 -3.04
C GLU A 64 20.67 -9.33 -1.85
N ILE A 65 20.34 -10.47 -1.25
CA ILE A 65 19.28 -10.58 -0.24
C ILE A 65 19.78 -11.05 1.12
N VAL A 66 20.95 -11.69 1.18
CA VAL A 66 21.60 -12.02 2.46
C VAL A 66 22.09 -10.73 3.13
N SER A 67 21.98 -10.69 4.45
CA SER A 67 22.59 -9.61 5.22
C SER A 67 24.11 -9.61 5.06
N VAL A 68 24.71 -8.43 4.90
CA VAL A 68 26.16 -8.26 4.73
C VAL A 68 26.94 -8.81 5.93
N GLU A 69 26.35 -8.80 7.11
CA GLU A 69 26.94 -9.30 8.35
C GLU A 69 26.58 -10.76 8.65
N ALA A 70 25.85 -11.44 7.76
CA ALA A 70 25.48 -12.82 7.97
C ALA A 70 26.72 -13.73 7.88
N PRO A 71 26.78 -14.81 8.69
CA PRO A 71 27.83 -15.81 8.55
C PRO A 71 27.90 -16.37 7.12
N PRO A 72 29.09 -16.79 6.63
CA PRO A 72 29.21 -17.46 5.34
C PRO A 72 28.28 -18.68 5.25
N GLY A 73 27.41 -18.71 4.24
CA GLY A 73 26.44 -19.78 4.04
C GLY A 73 25.24 -19.76 4.98
N ALA A 74 25.00 -18.66 5.71
CA ALA A 74 23.83 -18.51 6.57
C ALA A 74 22.51 -18.71 5.81
N THR A 75 21.54 -19.33 6.47
CA THR A 75 20.16 -19.34 5.95
C THR A 75 19.55 -17.97 6.15
N ILE A 76 18.83 -17.51 5.15
CA ILE A 76 17.93 -16.37 5.25
C ILE A 76 16.56 -16.91 5.57
N ALA A 77 15.89 -16.35 6.57
CA ALA A 77 14.51 -16.74 6.85
C ALA A 77 13.63 -15.54 7.15
N VAL A 78 12.36 -15.66 6.80
CA VAL A 78 11.33 -14.75 7.23
C VAL A 78 10.15 -15.58 7.73
N GLU A 79 9.63 -15.27 8.90
CA GLU A 79 8.42 -15.87 9.45
C GLU A 79 7.33 -14.81 9.44
N ALA A 80 6.17 -15.15 8.90
CA ALA A 80 4.95 -14.37 9.02
C ALA A 80 3.94 -15.10 9.89
N GLU A 81 3.28 -14.34 10.75
CA GLU A 81 2.13 -14.81 11.51
C GLU A 81 0.86 -14.22 10.88
N PHE A 82 -0.13 -15.07 10.67
CA PHE A 82 -1.45 -14.69 10.19
C PHE A 82 -2.52 -15.05 11.23
N VAL A 83 -3.41 -14.12 11.49
CA VAL A 83 -4.55 -14.31 12.41
C VAL A 83 -5.86 -14.24 11.63
N ASP A 84 -6.80 -15.14 11.94
CA ASP A 84 -8.15 -15.02 11.43
C ASP A 84 -8.93 -14.03 12.29
N GLU A 85 -9.20 -12.85 11.73
CA GLU A 85 -9.92 -11.80 12.45
C GLU A 85 -11.35 -12.20 12.85
N ALA A 86 -11.94 -13.21 12.19
CA ALA A 86 -13.25 -13.73 12.55
C ALA A 86 -13.20 -14.73 13.72
N LYS A 87 -12.01 -15.24 14.07
CA LYS A 87 -11.81 -16.30 15.06
C LYS A 87 -10.56 -16.01 15.91
N PRO A 88 -10.60 -14.99 16.79
CA PRO A 88 -9.43 -14.56 17.57
C PRO A 88 -8.88 -15.63 18.53
N ASP A 89 -9.71 -16.60 18.93
CA ASP A 89 -9.32 -17.68 19.84
C ASP A 89 -8.58 -18.83 19.14
N VAL A 90 -8.49 -18.81 17.80
CA VAL A 90 -7.75 -19.81 17.02
C VAL A 90 -6.28 -19.41 16.97
N ALA A 91 -5.40 -20.39 17.19
CA ALA A 91 -3.96 -20.18 17.13
C ALA A 91 -3.55 -19.60 15.76
N PRO A 92 -2.63 -18.62 15.74
CA PRO A 92 -2.19 -18.02 14.49
C PRO A 92 -1.55 -19.02 13.54
N LEU A 93 -1.73 -18.80 12.24
CA LEU A 93 -1.05 -19.55 11.19
C LEU A 93 0.35 -18.97 10.99
N LEU A 94 1.36 -19.83 11.11
CA LEU A 94 2.75 -19.46 10.86
C LEU A 94 3.16 -19.87 9.45
N VAL A 95 3.74 -18.91 8.73
CA VAL A 95 4.33 -19.11 7.41
C VAL A 95 5.80 -18.80 7.48
N ARG A 96 6.65 -19.74 7.09
CA ARG A 96 8.11 -19.55 7.09
C ARG A 96 8.65 -19.66 5.68
N TRP A 97 9.37 -18.63 5.27
CA TRP A 97 10.19 -18.60 4.07
C TRP A 97 11.64 -18.82 4.46
N GLU A 98 12.33 -19.73 3.80
CA GLU A 98 13.77 -19.93 3.99
C GLU A 98 14.49 -20.00 2.65
N GLY A 99 15.64 -19.34 2.55
CA GLY A 99 16.51 -19.34 1.38
C GLY A 99 17.98 -19.57 1.76
N GLY A 100 18.67 -20.38 0.96
CA GLY A 100 20.10 -20.68 1.14
C GLY A 100 20.98 -20.14 0.02
N ALA A 101 22.28 -20.43 0.08
CA ALA A 101 23.30 -19.96 -0.87
C ALA A 101 23.03 -20.32 -2.35
N ASN A 102 22.15 -21.29 -2.62
CA ASN A 102 21.71 -21.68 -3.96
C ASN A 102 20.58 -20.79 -4.52
N SER A 103 20.19 -19.72 -3.81
CA SER A 103 19.10 -18.80 -4.19
C SER A 103 17.73 -19.47 -4.33
N VAL A 104 17.55 -20.66 -3.74
CA VAL A 104 16.26 -21.36 -3.72
C VAL A 104 15.55 -21.04 -2.41
N TRP A 105 14.35 -20.46 -2.52
CA TRP A 105 13.49 -20.16 -1.39
C TRP A 105 12.36 -21.19 -1.27
N ARG A 106 12.06 -21.60 -0.04
CA ARG A 106 10.96 -22.53 0.27
C ARG A 106 10.03 -21.90 1.29
N GLY A 107 8.74 -21.96 1.01
CA GLY A 107 7.68 -21.54 1.93
C GLY A 107 7.03 -22.74 2.60
N TYR A 108 6.75 -22.63 3.89
CA TYR A 108 6.07 -23.65 4.70
C TYR A 108 4.93 -23.02 5.50
N PRO A 109 3.77 -23.69 5.64
CA PRO A 109 3.41 -24.99 5.05
C PRO A 109 3.17 -24.90 3.52
N SER A 110 3.31 -26.04 2.82
CA SER A 110 3.04 -26.16 1.37
C SER A 110 2.19 -27.41 1.10
N PRO A 111 0.96 -27.29 0.53
CA PRO A 111 0.32 -26.03 0.12
C PRO A 111 -0.13 -25.18 1.32
N MET A 112 -0.22 -23.87 1.10
CA MET A 112 -0.74 -22.92 2.09
C MET A 112 -2.27 -22.99 2.17
N SER A 113 -2.87 -22.51 3.26
CA SER A 113 -4.32 -22.30 3.30
C SER A 113 -4.73 -21.23 2.27
N SER A 114 -5.88 -21.42 1.64
CA SER A 114 -6.43 -20.47 0.66
C SER A 114 -6.63 -19.07 1.25
N GLY A 115 -6.92 -18.98 2.56
CA GLY A 115 -7.04 -17.72 3.27
C GLY A 115 -5.76 -16.90 3.30
N VAL A 116 -4.61 -17.54 3.58
CA VAL A 116 -3.31 -16.86 3.59
C VAL A 116 -2.88 -16.45 2.18
N GLU A 117 -3.11 -17.30 1.17
CA GLU A 117 -2.83 -16.93 -0.21
C GLU A 117 -3.65 -15.72 -0.67
N GLN A 118 -4.95 -15.69 -0.32
CA GLN A 118 -5.81 -14.55 -0.60
C GLN A 118 -5.33 -13.29 0.15
N ALA A 119 -4.91 -13.42 1.40
CA ALA A 119 -4.35 -12.32 2.18
C ALA A 119 -3.12 -11.72 1.51
N ILE A 120 -2.12 -12.55 1.16
CA ILE A 120 -0.89 -12.12 0.46
C ILE A 120 -1.21 -11.46 -0.89
N ARG A 121 -2.10 -12.05 -1.69
CA ARG A 121 -2.54 -11.49 -2.98
C ARG A 121 -3.30 -10.17 -2.82
N SER A 122 -3.94 -9.95 -1.68
CA SER A 122 -4.68 -8.71 -1.38
C SER A 122 -3.77 -7.54 -1.02
N TRP A 123 -2.49 -7.78 -0.67
CA TRP A 123 -1.56 -6.70 -0.33
C TRP A 123 -1.40 -5.72 -1.50
N ARG A 124 -1.36 -4.43 -1.19
CA ARG A 124 -1.17 -3.36 -2.18
C ARG A 124 -0.03 -2.46 -1.74
N PHE A 125 0.80 -2.10 -2.71
CA PHE A 125 1.98 -1.25 -2.52
C PHE A 125 1.77 0.01 -3.34
N PHE A 126 1.92 1.16 -2.71
CA PHE A 126 1.80 2.44 -3.36
C PHE A 126 3.06 3.28 -3.13
N ALA A 127 3.51 3.90 -4.21
CA ALA A 127 4.54 4.91 -4.25
C ALA A 127 3.99 6.03 -5.12
N PHE A 128 3.20 6.91 -4.50
CA PHE A 128 2.41 7.89 -5.22
C PHE A 128 3.28 8.87 -5.99
N ASP A 129 2.96 9.02 -7.28
CA ASP A 129 3.55 10.01 -8.17
C ASP A 129 2.48 11.05 -8.48
N PRO A 130 2.62 12.29 -7.96
CA PRO A 130 1.63 13.31 -8.21
C PRO A 130 1.39 13.62 -9.69
N VAL A 131 2.41 13.44 -10.55
CA VAL A 131 2.28 13.62 -12.00
C VAL A 131 1.34 12.57 -12.59
N LYS A 132 1.28 11.37 -12.00
CA LYS A 132 0.34 10.30 -12.37
C LYS A 132 -1.04 10.55 -11.79
N ILE A 133 -1.12 11.02 -10.54
CA ILE A 133 -2.38 11.32 -9.86
C ILE A 133 -3.21 12.37 -10.60
N GLN A 134 -2.56 13.42 -11.11
CA GLN A 134 -3.26 14.53 -11.77
C GLN A 134 -3.78 14.24 -13.19
N GLN A 135 -3.49 13.06 -13.75
CA GLN A 135 -3.82 12.74 -15.14
C GLN A 135 -5.32 12.57 -15.35
N ALA A 136 -5.82 13.02 -16.50
CA ALA A 136 -7.18 12.70 -16.91
C ALA A 136 -7.30 11.20 -17.20
N ASN A 137 -8.45 10.60 -16.86
CA ASN A 137 -8.70 9.18 -17.03
C ASN A 137 -9.99 8.95 -17.81
N THR A 138 -10.01 7.95 -18.68
CA THR A 138 -11.24 7.48 -19.32
C THR A 138 -12.12 6.83 -18.25
N ILE A 139 -13.42 7.13 -18.27
CA ILE A 139 -14.38 6.47 -17.38
C ILE A 139 -14.51 5.00 -17.79
N GLY A 140 -14.45 4.12 -16.81
CA GLY A 140 -14.62 2.68 -17.02
C GLY A 140 -15.19 2.00 -15.77
N PRO A 141 -15.78 0.80 -15.92
CA PRO A 141 -16.40 0.09 -14.81
C PRO A 141 -15.35 -0.47 -13.84
N ALA A 142 -15.73 -0.61 -12.56
CA ALA A 142 -14.92 -1.19 -11.49
C ALA A 142 -13.45 -0.74 -11.50
N PRO A 143 -13.17 0.58 -11.51
CA PRO A 143 -11.80 1.07 -11.58
C PRO A 143 -11.01 0.71 -10.33
N SER A 144 -9.70 0.51 -10.51
CA SER A 144 -8.76 0.39 -9.40
C SER A 144 -7.77 1.56 -9.40
N LEU A 145 -7.31 1.94 -8.20
CA LEU A 145 -6.24 2.92 -8.05
C LEU A 145 -4.88 2.26 -8.32
N GLY A 146 -4.11 2.83 -9.24
CA GLY A 146 -2.78 2.33 -9.59
C GLY A 146 -1.76 2.55 -8.47
N ALA A 147 -0.65 1.80 -8.51
CA ALA A 147 0.40 1.85 -7.50
C ALA A 147 1.07 3.23 -7.38
N ARG A 148 1.06 4.05 -8.45
CA ARG A 148 1.55 5.43 -8.39
C ARG A 148 0.42 6.45 -8.30
N GLY A 149 -0.79 6.00 -8.02
CA GLY A 149 -1.99 6.83 -7.94
C GLY A 149 -2.64 7.10 -9.30
N GLU A 150 -2.27 6.34 -10.34
CA GLU A 150 -2.96 6.39 -11.63
C GLU A 150 -4.45 6.08 -11.46
N ASN A 151 -5.26 6.56 -12.42
CA ASN A 151 -6.69 6.28 -12.51
C ASN A 151 -7.56 6.89 -11.39
N LEU A 152 -7.00 7.80 -10.58
CA LEU A 152 -7.71 8.43 -9.45
C LEU A 152 -9.01 9.12 -9.89
N ALA A 153 -9.03 9.79 -11.04
CA ALA A 153 -10.23 10.51 -11.50
C ALA A 153 -11.40 9.56 -11.78
N ASN A 154 -11.10 8.41 -12.39
CA ASN A 154 -12.09 7.37 -12.66
C ASN A 154 -12.58 6.71 -11.37
N VAL A 155 -11.67 6.41 -10.43
CA VAL A 155 -12.03 5.84 -9.12
C VAL A 155 -12.95 6.77 -8.35
N LEU A 156 -12.60 8.04 -8.21
CA LEU A 156 -13.43 9.01 -7.48
C LEU A 156 -14.78 9.25 -8.18
N HIS A 157 -14.80 9.26 -9.51
CA HIS A 157 -16.05 9.38 -10.27
C HIS A 157 -16.95 8.15 -10.06
N TRP A 158 -16.39 6.96 -10.08
CA TRP A 158 -17.10 5.72 -9.79
C TRP A 158 -17.61 5.66 -8.35
N LEU A 159 -16.81 6.11 -7.37
CA LEU A 159 -17.26 6.22 -5.98
C LEU A 159 -18.44 7.20 -5.83
N ARG A 160 -18.41 8.34 -6.54
CA ARG A 160 -19.52 9.30 -6.53
C ARG A 160 -20.83 8.66 -6.98
N ASP A 161 -20.78 7.84 -8.03
CA ASP A 161 -21.97 7.29 -8.67
C ASP A 161 -22.46 6.00 -7.98
N GLU A 162 -21.56 5.09 -7.61
CA GLU A 162 -21.91 3.77 -7.07
C GLU A 162 -21.87 3.70 -5.53
N TYR A 163 -21.10 4.58 -4.87
CA TYR A 163 -20.91 4.60 -3.41
C TYR A 163 -20.99 6.03 -2.84
N PRO A 164 -22.10 6.75 -3.06
CA PRO A 164 -22.21 8.18 -2.75
C PRO A 164 -21.88 8.52 -1.28
N ASP A 165 -22.22 7.65 -0.33
CA ASP A 165 -21.91 7.85 1.09
C ASP A 165 -20.39 7.86 1.36
N ARG A 166 -19.63 7.00 0.67
CA ARG A 166 -18.17 6.94 0.77
C ARG A 166 -17.53 8.15 0.10
N PHE A 167 -18.06 8.56 -1.05
CA PHE A 167 -17.61 9.77 -1.73
C PHE A 167 -17.86 11.03 -0.87
N ALA A 168 -19.01 11.11 -0.20
CA ALA A 168 -19.32 12.16 0.76
C ALA A 168 -18.33 12.16 1.94
N ALA A 169 -18.02 10.99 2.51
CA ALA A 169 -17.03 10.87 3.58
C ALA A 169 -15.63 11.35 3.15
N ILE A 170 -15.18 11.03 1.92
CA ILE A 170 -13.94 11.57 1.35
C ILE A 170 -13.98 13.09 1.30
N GLN A 171 -15.09 13.69 0.84
CA GLN A 171 -15.23 15.14 0.79
C GLN A 171 -15.21 15.79 2.18
N ASP A 172 -15.81 15.14 3.17
CA ASP A 172 -15.85 15.62 4.55
C ASP A 172 -14.46 15.59 5.20
N GLU A 173 -13.72 14.50 5.03
CA GLU A 173 -12.34 14.40 5.50
C GLU A 173 -11.40 15.35 4.75
N LEU A 174 -11.59 15.52 3.43
CA LEU A 174 -10.85 16.51 2.65
C LEU A 174 -11.03 17.91 3.22
N ARG A 175 -12.26 18.30 3.61
CA ARG A 175 -12.54 19.59 4.26
C ARG A 175 -11.86 19.71 5.63
N GLY A 176 -11.77 18.61 6.39
CA GLY A 176 -11.05 18.58 7.66
C GLY A 176 -9.53 18.74 7.48
N TRP A 177 -8.97 18.10 6.45
CA TRP A 177 -7.54 18.06 6.17
C TRP A 177 -7.03 19.33 5.47
N LEU A 178 -7.81 19.85 4.52
CA LEU A 178 -7.52 20.99 3.65
C LEU A 178 -8.75 21.91 3.57
N PRO A 179 -9.02 22.74 4.60
CA PRO A 179 -10.20 23.60 4.68
C PRO A 179 -10.36 24.61 3.53
N GLU A 180 -9.28 24.87 2.79
CA GLU A 180 -9.30 25.67 1.57
C GLU A 180 -10.09 25.05 0.41
N PHE A 181 -10.38 23.74 0.46
CA PHE A 181 -11.13 23.02 -0.56
C PHE A 181 -12.44 22.46 0.02
N THR A 182 -13.53 22.60 -0.72
CA THR A 182 -14.89 22.23 -0.28
C THR A 182 -15.45 21.00 -0.97
N ALA A 183 -15.02 20.74 -2.21
CA ALA A 183 -15.54 19.63 -3.00
C ALA A 183 -14.56 19.15 -4.05
N VAL A 184 -14.61 17.85 -4.33
CA VAL A 184 -14.02 17.24 -5.52
C VAL A 184 -15.03 17.40 -6.65
N VAL A 185 -14.59 17.95 -7.78
CA VAL A 185 -15.40 18.09 -9.00
C VAL A 185 -14.66 17.50 -10.19
N PHE A 186 -15.42 17.14 -11.24
CA PHE A 186 -14.88 16.52 -12.43
C PHE A 186 -15.08 17.42 -13.64
N LYS A 187 -14.07 17.51 -14.49
CA LYS A 187 -14.15 18.20 -15.77
C LYS A 187 -13.79 17.24 -16.91
N THR A 188 -14.72 17.09 -17.85
CA THR A 188 -14.47 16.39 -19.11
C THR A 188 -13.52 17.21 -19.97
N VAL A 189 -12.41 16.59 -20.38
CA VAL A 189 -11.43 17.20 -21.29
C VAL A 189 -11.79 16.86 -22.74
N SER A 190 -11.15 17.52 -23.71
CA SER A 190 -11.46 17.37 -25.15
C SER A 190 -11.38 15.94 -25.67
N SER A 191 -10.60 15.06 -25.04
CA SER A 191 -10.50 13.65 -25.39
C SER A 191 -11.67 12.78 -24.90
N GLY A 192 -12.62 13.34 -24.16
CA GLY A 192 -13.71 12.59 -23.52
C GLY A 192 -13.32 11.96 -22.17
N ALA A 193 -12.05 12.03 -21.78
CA ALA A 193 -11.59 11.66 -20.44
C ALA A 193 -12.06 12.68 -19.38
N ILE A 194 -12.01 12.29 -18.11
CA ILE A 194 -12.31 13.16 -16.97
C ILE A 194 -11.05 13.52 -16.19
N SER A 195 -11.00 14.76 -15.70
CA SER A 195 -9.94 15.27 -14.82
C SER A 195 -10.54 15.73 -13.49
N ILE A 196 -9.76 15.61 -12.42
CA ILE A 196 -10.13 16.10 -11.09
C ILE A 196 -9.88 17.61 -11.03
N GLN A 197 -10.78 18.33 -10.38
CA GLN A 197 -10.56 19.68 -9.88
C GLN A 197 -11.08 19.79 -8.45
N LEU A 198 -10.52 20.70 -7.66
CA LEU A 198 -11.02 20.99 -6.31
C LEU A 198 -11.68 22.37 -6.28
N ARG A 199 -12.89 22.43 -5.74
CA ARG A 199 -13.59 23.70 -5.48
C ARG A 199 -13.00 24.37 -4.26
N MET A 200 -12.69 25.66 -4.36
CA MET A 200 -12.16 26.44 -3.25
C MET A 200 -13.26 26.85 -2.26
N ALA A 201 -12.91 27.02 -1.00
CA ALA A 201 -13.77 27.63 0.01
C ALA A 201 -13.90 29.14 -0.23
N GLY A 202 -15.08 29.70 0.05
CA GLY A 202 -15.33 31.15 0.01
C GLY A 202 -15.39 31.77 -1.41
N CYS A 203 -15.32 30.98 -2.48
CA CYS A 203 -15.54 31.44 -3.85
C CYS A 203 -15.94 30.28 -4.79
N ASP A 204 -16.46 30.62 -5.98
CA ASP A 204 -16.84 29.62 -7.00
C ASP A 204 -15.68 29.12 -7.86
N LYS A 205 -14.43 29.42 -7.47
CA LYS A 205 -13.24 28.99 -8.22
C LYS A 205 -13.00 27.50 -8.04
N VAL A 206 -12.57 26.87 -9.13
CA VAL A 206 -12.12 25.48 -9.18
C VAL A 206 -10.66 25.44 -9.62
N VAL A 207 -9.85 24.64 -8.94
CA VAL A 207 -8.43 24.47 -9.23
C VAL A 207 -8.23 23.09 -9.86
N PRO A 208 -7.76 23.00 -11.12
CA PRO A 208 -7.52 21.71 -11.76
C PRO A 208 -6.38 20.96 -11.07
N ALA A 209 -6.40 19.63 -11.11
CA ALA A 209 -5.39 18.79 -10.48
C ALA A 209 -3.95 19.15 -10.85
N SER A 210 -3.72 19.61 -12.10
CA SER A 210 -2.42 20.06 -12.59
C SER A 210 -1.85 21.31 -11.91
N GLN A 211 -2.66 22.02 -11.14
CA GLN A 211 -2.28 23.23 -10.38
C GLN A 211 -2.31 23.01 -8.87
N LEU A 212 -2.66 21.79 -8.41
CA LEU A 212 -2.65 21.46 -6.99
C LEU A 212 -1.23 21.15 -6.52
N SER A 213 -0.99 21.35 -5.23
CA SER A 213 0.28 20.92 -4.63
C SER A 213 0.39 19.39 -4.60
N GLN A 214 1.62 18.87 -4.56
CA GLN A 214 1.87 17.43 -4.37
C GLN A 214 1.21 16.91 -3.08
N GLY A 215 1.30 17.73 -2.02
CA GLY A 215 0.58 17.58 -0.75
C GLY A 215 -0.89 17.23 -0.93
N THR A 216 -1.58 18.03 -1.72
CA THR A 216 -3.02 17.93 -1.97
C THR A 216 -3.37 16.68 -2.76
N LEU A 217 -2.60 16.38 -3.83
CA LEU A 217 -2.84 15.22 -4.68
C LEU A 217 -2.64 13.91 -3.92
N ILE A 218 -1.56 13.81 -3.13
CA ILE A 218 -1.28 12.65 -2.28
C ILE A 218 -2.35 12.50 -1.20
N SER A 219 -2.75 13.59 -0.55
CA SER A 219 -3.82 13.57 0.45
C SER A 219 -5.12 13.02 -0.13
N LEU A 220 -5.52 13.47 -1.33
CA LEU A 220 -6.72 12.97 -2.00
C LEU A 220 -6.62 11.49 -2.39
N ALA A 221 -5.44 11.03 -2.82
CA ALA A 221 -5.21 9.63 -3.12
C ALA A 221 -5.28 8.76 -1.85
N LEU A 222 -4.76 9.24 -0.71
CA LEU A 222 -4.84 8.56 0.59
C LEU A 222 -6.28 8.49 1.11
N LEU A 223 -7.04 9.58 1.04
CA LEU A 223 -8.45 9.59 1.41
C LEU A 223 -9.24 8.60 0.54
N THR A 224 -8.99 8.59 -0.77
CA THR A 224 -9.61 7.61 -1.68
C THR A 224 -9.31 6.18 -1.25
N LEU A 225 -8.04 5.87 -0.93
CA LEU A 225 -7.64 4.54 -0.46
C LEU A 225 -8.35 4.12 0.83
N ALA A 226 -8.49 5.03 1.79
CA ALA A 226 -9.15 4.76 3.07
C ALA A 226 -10.65 4.45 2.91
N HIS A 227 -11.28 4.96 1.85
CA HIS A 227 -12.71 4.86 1.61
C HIS A 227 -13.11 3.88 0.52
N LEU A 228 -12.18 3.09 -0.03
CA LEU A 228 -12.50 2.04 -1.00
C LEU A 228 -13.52 1.03 -0.43
N PRO A 229 -14.50 0.55 -1.23
CA PRO A 229 -15.49 -0.44 -0.79
C PRO A 229 -14.87 -1.74 -0.29
N GLU A 230 -13.82 -2.19 -0.98
CA GLU A 230 -13.01 -3.35 -0.62
C GLU A 230 -11.58 -2.87 -0.33
N PRO A 231 -11.28 -2.45 0.91
CA PRO A 231 -9.95 -1.99 1.26
C PRO A 231 -8.93 -3.15 1.17
N PRO A 232 -7.68 -2.89 0.78
CA PRO A 232 -6.65 -3.92 0.73
C PRO A 232 -6.37 -4.45 2.14
N GLY A 233 -6.11 -5.76 2.28
CA GLY A 233 -5.77 -6.37 3.58
C GLY A 233 -4.45 -5.88 4.18
N LEU A 234 -3.59 -5.27 3.35
CA LEU A 234 -2.40 -4.53 3.76
C LEU A 234 -2.11 -3.44 2.72
N VAL A 235 -1.95 -2.19 3.19
CA VAL A 235 -1.51 -1.06 2.37
C VAL A 235 -0.12 -0.64 2.81
N CYS A 236 0.82 -0.70 1.88
CA CYS A 236 2.20 -0.29 2.08
C CYS A 236 2.44 1.01 1.30
N LEU A 237 2.68 2.12 2.00
CA LEU A 237 3.00 3.43 1.40
C LEU A 237 4.50 3.70 1.52
N GLU A 238 5.20 3.83 0.40
CA GLU A 238 6.61 4.22 0.41
C GLU A 238 6.74 5.75 0.49
N GLU A 239 7.60 6.24 1.39
CA GLU A 239 7.87 7.67 1.61
C GLU A 239 6.61 8.56 1.80
N PRO A 240 5.65 8.19 2.67
CA PRO A 240 4.44 8.98 2.84
C PRO A 240 4.74 10.41 3.30
N ASP A 241 5.83 10.62 4.03
CA ASP A 241 6.28 11.91 4.55
C ASP A 241 6.78 12.88 3.46
N ARG A 242 7.27 12.40 2.32
CA ARG A 242 7.86 13.25 1.26
C ARG A 242 6.86 14.05 0.43
N GLY A 243 5.57 13.88 0.69
CA GLY A 243 4.53 14.62 0.00
C GLY A 243 3.25 14.77 0.81
N LEU A 244 3.27 14.56 2.13
CA LEU A 244 2.12 14.87 2.98
C LEU A 244 2.06 16.37 3.27
N HIS A 245 0.86 16.93 3.22
CA HIS A 245 0.66 18.33 3.56
C HIS A 245 1.08 18.58 5.03
N PRO A 246 1.84 19.64 5.37
CA PRO A 246 2.39 19.85 6.72
C PRO A 246 1.35 19.88 7.85
N ARG A 247 0.08 20.16 7.53
CA ARG A 247 -1.03 20.11 8.51
C ARG A 247 -1.39 18.69 8.94
N LEU A 248 -1.27 17.69 8.06
CA LEU A 248 -1.55 16.28 8.37
C LEU A 248 -0.54 15.72 9.36
N MET A 249 0.73 16.13 9.22
CA MET A 249 1.81 15.75 10.13
C MET A 249 1.63 16.31 11.56
N ARG A 250 0.75 17.29 11.78
CA ARG A 250 0.48 17.83 13.13
C ARG A 250 -0.58 17.05 13.90
N GLN A 251 -1.42 16.27 13.22
CA GLN A 251 -2.47 15.46 13.84
C GLN A 251 -1.99 14.06 14.25
N VAL A 252 -0.80 13.64 13.80
CA VAL A 252 -0.19 12.31 14.07
C VAL A 252 0.90 12.40 15.17
N ARG A 253 0.80 13.37 16.08
CA ARG A 253 1.71 13.49 17.24
C ARG A 253 1.05 13.04 18.52
#